data_AF-A0A439S4Z9-F1
#
_entry.id   AF-A0A439S4Z9-F1
#
_cell.length_a   1.000
_cell.length_b   1.000
_cell.length_c   1.000
_cell.angle_alpha   90.00
_cell.angle_beta   90.00
_cell.angle_gamma   90.00
#
_symmetry.space_group_name_H-M   'P 1'
#
loop_
_entity.id
_entity.type
_entity.pdbx_description
1 polymer ?
#
loop_
_entity_poly.entity_id
_entity_poly.type
_entity_poly.pdbx_seq_one_letter_code
_entity_poly.pdbx_strand_id
1 'polypeptide(L)' 'MANRSALITQADATRLFKAAKLAGYDRAKFVSYPDGRVEVQVETTRRAAQSGDDASEWDDVLS' A
#
# COMPACT_ATOMS: atom_id res chain seq x y z
N MET A 1 1.45 -12.77 -25.73
CA MET A 1 0.51 -11.65 -25.49
C MET A 1 1.29 -10.54 -24.81
N ALA A 2 1.43 -9.38 -25.45
CA ALA A 2 2.10 -8.24 -24.82
C ALA A 2 1.23 -7.72 -23.68
N ASN A 3 1.81 -7.61 -22.48
CA ASN A 3 1.15 -7.15 -21.28
C ASN A 3 0.78 -5.67 -21.47
N ARG A 4 -0.43 -5.39 -21.97
CA ARG A 4 -0.89 -4.03 -22.21
C ARG A 4 -1.16 -3.42 -20.83
N SER A 5 -0.32 -2.49 -20.39
CA SER A 5 -0.53 -1.82 -19.11
C SER A 5 -1.93 -1.20 -19.09
N ALA A 6 -2.71 -1.50 -18.06
CA ALA A 6 -3.98 -0.83 -17.86
C ALA A 6 -3.68 0.63 -17.52
N LEU A 7 -3.92 1.53 -18.47
CA LEU A 7 -3.74 2.96 -18.28
C LEU A 7 -4.97 3.49 -17.53
N ILE A 8 -4.86 3.63 -16.21
CA ILE A 8 -5.85 4.39 -15.45
C ILE A 8 -5.64 5.89 -15.71
N THR A 9 -6.73 6.65 -15.78
CA THR A 9 -6.62 8.10 -15.91
C THR A 9 -6.19 8.73 -14.58
N GLN A 10 -5.60 9.94 -14.62
CA GLN A 10 -5.28 10.70 -13.40
C GLN A 10 -6.53 10.97 -12.55
N ALA A 11 -7.68 11.17 -13.18
CA ALA A 11 -8.96 11.34 -12.50
C ALA A 11 -9.35 10.07 -11.72
N ASP A 12 -9.15 8.89 -12.30
CA ASP A 12 -9.43 7.61 -11.64
C ASP A 12 -8.44 7.31 -10.52
N ALA A 13 -7.15 7.60 -10.71
CA ALA A 13 -6.15 7.50 -9.64
C ALA A 13 -6.51 8.39 -8.44
N THR A 14 -7.00 9.61 -8.71
CA THR A 14 -7.47 10.53 -7.66
C THR A 14 -8.70 10.00 -6.93
N ARG A 15 -9.65 9.41 -7.67
CA ARG A 15 -10.84 8.77 -7.08
C ARG A 15 -10.45 7.58 -6.20
N LEU A 16 -9.54 6.74 -6.66
CA LEU A 16 -9.03 5.60 -5.90
C LEU A 16 -8.36 6.04 -4.60
N PHE A 17 -7.50 7.06 -4.66
CA PHE A 17 -6.85 7.62 -3.47
C PHE A 17 -7.87 8.17 -2.46
N LYS A 18 -8.89 8.91 -2.91
CA LYS A 18 -9.96 9.41 -2.04
C LYS A 18 -10.77 8.27 -1.42
N ALA A 19 -11.11 7.25 -2.19
CA ALA A 19 -11.81 6.07 -1.71
C ALA A 19 -11.00 5.33 -0.64
N ALA A 20 -9.69 5.19 -0.82
CA ALA A 20 -8.79 4.59 0.17
C ALA A 20 -8.75 5.39 1.49
N LYS A 21 -8.70 6.72 1.42
CA LYS A 21 -8.78 7.57 2.62
C LYS A 21 -10.12 7.42 3.34
N LEU A 22 -11.23 7.38 2.60
CA LEU A 22 -12.57 7.22 3.17
C LEU A 22 -12.81 5.84 3.78
N ALA A 23 -12.25 4.79 3.17
CA ALA A 23 -12.33 3.43 3.66
C ALA A 23 -11.47 3.16 4.91
N GLY A 24 -10.65 4.14 5.33
CA GLY A 24 -9.86 4.05 6.55
C GLY A 24 -8.61 3.19 6.44
N TYR A 25 -8.04 3.04 5.23
CA TYR A 25 -6.73 2.39 5.09
C TYR A 25 -5.66 3.17 5.86
N ASP A 26 -4.75 2.44 6.51
CA ASP A 26 -3.73 3.02 7.40
C ASP A 26 -2.80 3.97 6.64
N ARG A 27 -2.43 3.60 5.42
CA ARG A 27 -1.62 4.45 4.54
C ARG A 27 -2.21 4.48 3.15
N ALA A 28 -2.22 5.68 2.60
CA ALA A 28 -2.47 5.91 1.18
C ALA A 28 -1.50 6.98 0.70
N LYS A 29 -0.82 6.71 -0.42
CA LYS A 29 0.14 7.60 -1.09
C LYS A 29 -0.25 7.78 -2.54
N PHE A 30 -0.11 9.01 -3.03
CA PHE A 30 -0.30 9.37 -4.44
C PHE A 30 1.03 9.94 -4.95
N VAL A 31 1.56 9.38 -6.03
CA VAL A 31 2.83 9.82 -6.62
C VAL A 31 2.60 10.14 -8.09
N SER A 32 2.98 11.36 -8.48
CA SER A 32 3.07 11.77 -9.89
C SER A 32 4.54 11.79 -10.30
N TYR A 33 4.87 11.02 -11.32
CA TYR A 33 6.22 10.96 -11.89
C TYR A 33 6.39 12.01 -13.00
N PRO A 34 7.62 12.54 -13.21
CA PRO A 34 7.89 13.49 -14.29
C PRO A 34 7.60 12.97 -15.70
N ASP A 35 7.58 11.65 -15.88
CA ASP A 35 7.26 10.97 -17.14
C ASP A 35 5.76 10.82 -17.40
N GLY A 36 4.91 11.41 -16.55
CA GLY A 36 3.46 11.39 -16.68
C GLY A 36 2.78 10.16 -16.06
N ARG A 37 3.54 9.21 -15.49
CA ARG A 37 2.95 8.09 -14.75
C ARG A 37 2.39 8.56 -13.41
N VAL A 38 1.31 7.90 -13.00
CA VAL A 38 0.67 8.10 -11.71
C VAL A 38 0.62 6.77 -10.98
N GLU A 39 1.03 6.78 -9.72
CA GLU A 39 0.98 5.62 -8.84
C GLU A 39 0.15 5.94 -7.60
N VAL A 40 -0.71 5.00 -7.24
CA VAL A 40 -1.50 5.03 -6.01
C VAL A 40 -1.14 3.79 -5.21
N GLN A 41 -0.53 4.00 -4.04
CA GLN A 41 -0.17 2.94 -3.11
C GLN A 41 -1.11 3.01 -1.92
N VAL A 42 -1.78 1.90 -1.61
CA VAL A 42 -2.70 1.78 -0.49
C VAL A 42 -2.28 0.57 0.33
N GLU A 43 -2.06 0.77 1.63
CA GLU A 43 -1.61 -0.26 2.54
C GLU A 43 -2.57 -0.35 3.72
N THR A 44 -3.00 -1.57 4.01
CA THR A 44 -3.46 -1.93 5.36
C THR A 44 -2.25 -2.45 6.11
N THR A 45 -1.88 -1.77 7.18
CA THR A 45 -0.97 -2.34 8.16
C THR A 45 -1.82 -3.18 9.08
N ARG A 46 -1.50 -4.47 9.26
CA ARG A 46 -1.96 -5.14 10.48
C ARG A 46 -1.42 -4.26 11.59
N ARG A 47 -2.32 -3.65 12.37
CA ARG A 47 -1.94 -3.03 13.64
C ARG A 47 -1.17 -4.13 14.34
N ALA A 48 0.16 -4.02 14.38
CA ALA A 48 0.92 -4.85 15.28
C ALA A 48 0.16 -4.67 16.60
N ALA A 49 -0.33 -5.78 17.18
CA ALA A 49 -0.58 -5.77 18.60
C ALA A 49 0.60 -5.00 19.19
N GLN A 50 0.35 -3.97 19.99
CA GLN A 50 1.43 -3.20 20.58
C GLN A 50 2.36 -4.23 21.23
N SER A 51 3.46 -4.58 20.55
CA SER A 51 4.36 -5.64 20.99
C SER A 51 5.16 -5.03 22.13
N GLY A 52 4.54 -4.99 23.30
CA GLY A 52 5.23 -5.43 24.49
C GLY A 52 5.35 -6.95 24.35
N ASP A 53 6.58 -7.44 24.43
CA ASP A 53 6.98 -8.85 24.33
C ASP A 53 6.69 -9.54 22.99
N ASP A 54 7.63 -9.45 22.06
CA ASP A 54 7.81 -10.47 21.02
C ASP A 54 9.25 -11.01 21.13
N ALA A 55 9.40 -12.03 21.98
CA ALA A 55 10.41 -13.05 21.76
C ALA A 55 10.21 -13.58 20.34
N SER A 56 11.22 -13.43 19.49
CA SER A 56 11.08 -13.76 18.08
C SER A 56 10.82 -15.26 17.93
N GLU A 57 9.82 -15.64 17.13
CA GLU A 57 9.51 -17.02 16.70
C GLU A 57 10.71 -17.78 16.09
N TRP A 58 11.79 -17.06 15.80
CA TRP A 58 13.05 -17.56 15.27
C TRP A 58 14.03 -18.07 16.35
N ASP A 59 13.83 -17.69 17.62
CA ASP A 59 14.70 -18.14 18.72
C ASP A 59 14.53 -19.65 19.01
N ASP A 60 13.35 -20.22 18.75
CA ASP A 60 13.09 -21.66 18.91
C ASP A 60 13.79 -22.55 17.86
N VAL A 61 14.28 -21.97 16.76
CA VAL A 61 14.96 -22.72 15.69
C VAL A 61 16.48 -22.79 15.91
N LEU A 62 17.02 -21.92 16.76
CA LEU A 62 18.46 -21.80 17.03
C LEU A 62 18.89 -22.45 18.36
N SER A 63 17.97 -23.07 19.11
CA SER A 63 18.25 -23.81 20.36
C SER A 63 18.62 -25.26 20.15
#